data_AF-A0A937IJ23-F1
#
_entry.id   AF-A0A937IJ23-F1
#
_cell.length_a   1.000
_cell.length_b   1.000
_cell.length_c   1.000
_cell.angle_alpha   90.00
_cell.angle_beta   90.00
_cell.angle_gamma   90.00
#
_symmetry.space_group_name_H-M   'P 1'
#
loop_
_entity.id
_entity.type
_entity.pdbx_description
1 polymer ?
#
loop_
_entity_poly.entity_id
_entity_poly.type
_entity_poly.pdbx_seq_one_letter_code
_entity_poly.pdbx_strand_id
1 'polypeptide(L)' 'MNKFKQVEDKLIEELNITLKNFDDFEEAKINLHGDITIKRKNTSKRIKERSVLTDVFKQMISNDIKKNRV' A
#
# COMPACT_ATOMS: atom_id res chain seq x y z
N MET A 1 -30.41 18.23 12.72
CA MET A 1 -29.43 17.35 12.02
C MET A 1 -29.39 17.79 10.57
N ASN A 2 -28.21 18.11 10.03
CA ASN A 2 -28.09 18.76 8.71
C ASN A 2 -28.40 17.75 7.59
N LYS A 3 -29.36 18.05 6.71
CA LYS A 3 -29.84 17.12 5.67
C LYS A 3 -28.72 16.67 4.72
N PHE A 4 -27.77 17.56 4.44
CA PHE A 4 -26.59 17.27 3.62
C PHE A 4 -25.68 16.22 4.24
N LYS A 5 -25.49 16.27 5.56
CA LYS A 5 -24.67 15.30 6.30
C LYS A 5 -25.25 13.89 6.20
N GLN A 6 -26.59 13.76 6.23
CA GLN A 6 -27.25 12.46 6.04
C GLN A 6 -27.08 11.89 4.62
N VAL A 7 -26.96 12.75 3.62
CA VAL A 7 -26.71 12.34 2.22
C VAL A 7 -25.25 11.88 2.06
N GLU A 8 -24.30 12.60 2.66
CA GLU A 8 -22.89 12.23 2.67
C GLU A 8 -22.65 10.90 3.40
N ASP A 9 -23.26 10.72 4.58
CA ASP A 9 -23.13 9.48 5.37
C ASP A 9 -23.64 8.27 4.57
N LYS A 10 -24.79 8.39 3.90
CA LYS A 10 -25.35 7.34 3.03
C LYS A 10 -24.47 7.04 1.82
N LEU A 11 -23.91 8.07 1.17
CA LEU A 11 -23.04 7.89 0.03
C LEU A 11 -21.77 7.11 0.41
N ILE A 12 -21.17 7.43 1.55
CA ILE A 12 -20.00 6.70 2.06
C ILE A 12 -20.35 5.25 2.42
N GLU A 13 -21.52 5.03 3.01
CA GLU A 13 -22.00 3.68 3.33
C GLU A 13 -22.16 2.80 2.07
N GLU A 14 -22.84 3.30 1.03
CA GLU A 14 -23.02 2.60 -0.24
C GLU A 14 -21.69 2.32 -0.96
N LEU A 15 -20.77 3.29 -0.93
CA LEU A 15 -19.41 3.10 -1.45
C LEU A 15 -18.69 1.98 -0.70
N ASN A 16 -18.75 1.97 0.64
CA ASN A 16 -18.11 0.92 1.44
C ASN A 16 -18.74 -0.45 1.24
N ILE A 17 -20.06 -0.54 1.05
CA ILE A 17 -20.75 -1.78 0.67
C ILE A 17 -20.23 -2.28 -0.68
N THR A 18 -20.11 -1.39 -1.66
CA THR A 18 -19.58 -1.73 -2.99
C THR A 18 -18.12 -2.20 -2.91
N LEU A 19 -17.28 -1.49 -2.15
CA LEU A 19 -15.85 -1.78 -2.00
C LEU A 19 -15.56 -3.10 -1.28
N LYS A 20 -16.49 -3.61 -0.44
CA LYS A 20 -16.35 -4.95 0.15
C LYS A 20 -16.26 -6.07 -0.90
N ASN A 21 -16.78 -5.85 -2.11
CA ASN A 21 -16.66 -6.81 -3.21
C ASN A 21 -15.28 -6.76 -3.90
N PHE A 22 -14.44 -5.78 -3.56
CA PHE A 22 -13.13 -5.58 -4.17
C PHE A 22 -12.04 -5.59 -3.10
N ASP A 23 -11.48 -6.79 -2.85
CA ASP A 23 -10.45 -7.00 -1.83
C ASP A 23 -9.20 -6.14 -1.99
N ASP A 24 -8.95 -5.65 -3.20
CA ASP A 24 -7.83 -4.78 -3.54
C ASP A 24 -7.98 -3.34 -3.04
N PHE A 25 -9.12 -2.92 -2.50
CA PHE A 25 -9.38 -1.52 -2.15
C PHE A 25 -9.66 -1.30 -0.66
N GLU A 26 -9.15 -0.20 -0.13
CA GLU A 26 -9.49 0.33 1.19
C GLU A 26 -10.89 0.95 1.18
N GLU A 27 -11.46 1.15 2.37
CA GLU A 27 -12.71 1.90 2.56
C GLU A 27 -12.62 3.34 2.03
N ALA A 28 -13.75 3.86 1.56
CA ALA A 28 -13.89 5.24 1.12
C ALA A 28 -13.77 6.19 2.31
N LYS A 29 -13.00 7.27 2.15
CA LYS A 29 -12.77 8.29 3.18
C LYS A 29 -12.93 9.70 2.61
N ILE A 30 -13.56 10.58 3.38
CA ILE A 30 -13.64 12.02 3.06
C ILE A 30 -12.37 12.71 3.55
N ASN A 31 -11.73 13.50 2.70
CA ASN A 31 -10.55 14.30 3.07
C ASN A 31 -10.96 15.66 3.69
N LEU A 32 -9.98 16.47 4.11
CA LEU A 32 -10.23 17.80 4.69
C LEU A 32 -10.88 18.81 3.71
N HIS A 33 -10.86 18.51 2.41
CA HIS A 33 -11.44 19.34 1.36
C HIS A 33 -12.86 18.89 0.96
N GLY A 34 -13.36 17.79 1.53
CA GLY A 34 -14.66 17.22 1.18
C GLY A 34 -14.62 16.22 0.03
N ASP A 35 -13.44 15.90 -0.53
CA ASP A 35 -13.33 14.90 -1.60
C ASP A 35 -13.40 13.48 -1.02
N ILE A 36 -14.04 12.59 -1.76
CA ILE A 36 -14.06 11.16 -1.47
C ILE A 36 -12.82 10.50 -2.08
N THR A 37 -12.05 9.84 -1.24
CA THR A 37 -10.83 9.12 -1.63
C THR A 37 -11.00 7.63 -1.42
N ILE A 38 -10.66 6.85 -2.44
CA ILE A 38 -10.63 5.39 -2.42
C ILE A 38 -9.23 4.97 -2.86
N LYS A 39 -8.53 4.21 -2.01
CA LYS A 39 -7.15 3.79 -2.28
C LYS A 39 -7.10 2.30 -2.52
N ARG A 40 -6.21 1.88 -3.42
CA ARG A 40 -5.86 0.46 -3.53
C ARG A 40 -5.04 0.08 -2.30
N LYS A 41 -5.37 -1.04 -1.65
CA LYS A 41 -4.54 -1.64 -0.61
C LYS A 41 -3.15 -1.86 -1.20
N ASN A 42 -2.12 -1.46 -0.48
CA ASN A 42 -0.74 -1.75 -0.86
C ASN A 42 -0.47 -3.26 -0.68
N THR A 43 -0.97 -4.09 -1.60
CA THR A 43 -0.66 -5.52 -1.70
C THR A 43 0.68 -5.74 -2.40
N SER A 44 1.63 -4.82 -2.24
CA SER A 44 3.03 -5.13 -2.51
C SER A 44 3.45 -6.17 -1.47
N LYS A 45 3.15 -7.44 -1.74
CA LYS A 45 4.17 -8.46 -1.54
C LYS A 45 5.37 -7.88 -2.26
N ARG A 46 6.28 -7.27 -1.49
CA ARG A 46 7.68 -7.16 -1.89
C ARG A 46 8.07 -8.60 -2.14
N ILE A 47 7.88 -9.08 -3.37
CA ILE A 47 8.62 -10.19 -3.89
C ILE A 47 10.04 -9.69 -3.67
N LYS A 48 10.72 -10.24 -2.66
CA LYS A 48 12.17 -10.13 -2.57
C LYS A 48 12.66 -10.91 -3.78
N GLU A 49 12.51 -10.33 -4.97
CA GLU A 49 13.28 -10.73 -6.12
C GLU A 49 14.70 -10.58 -5.62
N ARG A 50 15.35 -11.71 -5.34
CA ARG A 50 16.79 -11.72 -5.11
C ARG A 50 17.37 -11.22 -6.42
N SER A 51 17.54 -9.90 -6.52
CA SER A 51 18.13 -9.32 -7.70
C SER A 51 19.54 -9.91 -7.80
N VAL A 52 19.92 -10.36 -9.00
CA VAL A 52 21.28 -10.83 -9.27
C VAL A 52 22.30 -9.80 -8.78
N LEU A 53 21.95 -8.51 -8.87
CA LEU A 53 22.73 -7.41 -8.33
C LEU A 53 22.98 -7.53 -6.81
N THR A 54 21.96 -7.85 -6.00
CA THR A 54 22.11 -8.06 -4.55
C THR A 54 23.07 -9.21 -4.23
N ASP A 55 23.00 -10.29 -4.99
CA ASP A 55 23.86 -11.46 -4.76
C ASP A 55 25.31 -11.18 -5.21
N VAL A 56 25.50 -10.44 -6.31
CA VAL A 56 26.83 -9.95 -6.74
C VAL A 56 27.44 -9.02 -5.68
N PHE A 57 26.68 -8.07 -5.14
CA PHE A 57 27.16 -7.19 -4.06
C PHE A 57 27.57 -7.98 -2.81
N LYS A 58 26.77 -8.96 -2.39
CA LYS A 58 27.12 -9.83 -1.26
C LYS A 58 28.41 -10.61 -1.49
N GLN A 59 28.63 -11.11 -2.70
CA GLN A 59 29.87 -11.82 -3.04
C GLN A 59 31.08 -10.88 -3.04
N MET A 60 30.96 -9.68 -3.59
CA MET A 60 32.04 -8.68 -3.55
C MET A 60 32.45 -8.35 -2.12
N ILE A 61 31.49 -8.04 -1.24
CA ILE A 61 31.75 -7.74 0.17
C ILE A 61 32.36 -8.95 0.89
N SER A 62 31.83 -10.16 0.67
CA SER A 62 32.34 -11.38 1.32
C SER A 62 33.78 -11.68 0.90
N ASN A 63 34.12 -11.42 -0.36
CA ASN A 63 35.48 -11.61 -0.87
C ASN A 63 36.44 -10.56 -0.31
N ASP A 64 35.99 -9.33 -0.14
CA ASP A 64 36.79 -8.26 0.46
C ASP A 64 37.08 -8.52 1.94
N ILE A 65 36.06 -8.91 2.72
CA ILE A 65 36.24 -9.32 4.13
C ILE A 65 37.22 -10.48 4.26
N LYS A 66 37.17 -11.47 3.37
CA LYS A 66 38.10 -12.62 3.38
C LYS A 66 39.53 -12.20 3.05
N LYS A 67 39.73 -11.23 2.15
CA LYS A 67 41.05 -10.70 1.81
C LYS A 67 41.68 -9.90 2.94
N ASN A 68 40.87 -9.18 3.71
CA ASN A 68 41.31 -8.36 4.84
C ASN A 68 41.45 -9.13 6.16
N ARG A 69 41.38 -10.47 6.13
CA ARG A 69 41.47 -11.35 7.30
C ARG A 69 42.87 -12.00 7.45
N VAL A 70 43.91 -11.25 7.08
CA VAL A 70 45.34 -11.57 7.28
C VAL A 70 45.90 -10.70 8.39
#